data_AF-A0A7S2F2A8-F1
#
_entry.id   AF-A0A7S2F2A8-F1
#
_cell.length_a   1.000
_cell.length_b   1.000
_cell.length_c   1.000
_cell.angle_alpha   90.00
_cell.angle_beta   90.00
_cell.angle_gamma   90.00
#
_symmetry.space_group_name_H-M   'P 1'
#
loop_
_entity.id
_entity.type
_entity.pdbx_description
1 polymer ?
#
loop_
_entity_poly.entity_id
_entity_poly.type
_entity_poly.pdbx_seq_one_letter_code
_entity_poly.pdbx_strand_id
1 'polypeptide(L)'
;AMGAVLAALFLEPGRAIGDTSDTLDASTRAELILTSFYSDLQQRHARERECLEHQGVAGVTVHSKKWNQQEVYLDIEKRTKARAASRQYLERHPEWLSGPGKVGDVALHDLVAVQHYIDLDVEDILLPEDERRNSDAFGGPDGNICEPFLRDATRCSSITV
;
A
#
# COMPACT_ATOMS: atom_id res chain seq x y z
N ALA A 1 -11.42 -27.17 -3.71
CA ALA A 1 -10.87 -27.31 -2.35
C ALA A 1 -9.53 -26.54 -2.20
N MET A 2 -9.49 -25.26 -2.58
CA MET A 2 -8.30 -24.39 -2.47
C MET A 2 -8.42 -23.32 -1.36
N GLY A 3 -9.54 -23.25 -0.65
CA GLY A 3 -9.83 -22.17 0.32
C GLY A 3 -9.21 -22.33 1.70
N ALA A 4 -8.69 -23.51 2.06
CA ALA A 4 -8.25 -23.79 3.43
C ALA A 4 -6.74 -23.56 3.70
N VAL A 5 -5.91 -23.39 2.66
CA VAL A 5 -4.46 -23.20 2.82
C VAL A 5 -4.10 -21.73 3.07
N LEU A 6 -4.93 -20.77 2.61
CA LEU A 6 -4.67 -19.34 2.76
C LEU A 6 -4.97 -18.78 4.17
N ALA A 7 -5.77 -19.48 4.98
CA ALA A 7 -6.14 -19.00 6.32
C ALA A 7 -5.06 -19.22 7.39
N ALA A 8 -4.06 -20.07 7.13
CA ALA A 8 -2.97 -20.36 8.08
C ALA A 8 -1.73 -19.45 7.91
N LEU A 9 -1.75 -18.53 6.95
CA LEU A 9 -0.65 -17.59 6.66
C LEU A 9 -0.88 -16.18 7.21
N PHE A 10 -1.87 -15.97 8.08
CA PHE A 10 -1.99 -14.71 8.83
C PHE A 10 -0.92 -14.65 9.93
N LEU A 11 0.28 -14.23 9.48
CA LEU A 11 1.50 -14.03 10.24
C LEU A 11 1.40 -12.82 11.18
N GLU A 12 1.93 -13.01 12.37
CA GLU A 12 2.56 -11.98 13.18
C GLU A 12 3.51 -11.11 12.32
N PRO A 13 3.44 -9.77 12.37
CA PRO A 13 4.38 -8.91 11.66
C PRO A 13 5.80 -9.16 12.22
N GLY A 14 6.62 -9.87 11.44
CA GLY A 14 8.00 -10.21 11.81
C GLY A 14 8.35 -11.70 11.81
N ARG A 15 7.40 -12.60 11.48
CA ARG A 15 7.76 -14.01 11.29
C ARG A 15 8.50 -14.15 9.96
N ALA A 16 9.78 -14.53 10.04
CA ALA A 16 10.62 -14.83 8.88
C ALA A 16 9.85 -15.77 7.94
N ILE A 17 9.55 -15.29 6.74
CA ILE A 17 9.04 -16.11 5.65
C ILE A 17 10.19 -17.08 5.34
N GLY A 18 10.14 -18.26 5.95
CA GLY A 18 11.03 -19.35 5.60
C GLY A 18 10.90 -19.61 4.10
N ASP A 19 12.02 -19.84 3.44
CA ASP A 19 12.12 -19.98 1.99
C ASP A 19 11.36 -21.24 1.51
N THR A 20 10.03 -21.18 1.45
CA THR A 20 9.15 -22.19 0.87
C THR A 20 9.05 -22.02 -0.66
N SER A 21 9.87 -21.13 -1.22
CA SER A 21 9.78 -20.60 -2.56
C SER A 21 10.21 -21.59 -3.66
N ASP A 22 10.96 -22.63 -3.31
CA ASP A 22 11.58 -23.50 -4.32
C ASP A 22 10.67 -24.59 -4.90
N THR A 23 9.48 -24.79 -4.33
CA THR A 23 8.52 -25.81 -4.81
C THR A 23 7.28 -25.24 -5.50
N LEU A 24 7.10 -23.92 -5.48
CA LEU A 24 5.93 -23.27 -6.07
C LEU A 24 6.15 -22.94 -7.54
N ASP A 25 5.12 -23.14 -8.36
CA ASP A 25 5.15 -22.61 -9.72
C ASP A 25 5.14 -21.07 -9.70
N ALA A 26 5.69 -20.46 -10.74
CA ALA A 26 5.86 -19.01 -10.85
C ALA A 26 4.53 -18.24 -10.70
N SER A 27 3.43 -18.79 -11.22
CA SER A 27 2.11 -18.16 -11.17
C SER A 27 1.55 -18.17 -9.75
N THR A 28 1.60 -19.32 -9.07
CA THR A 28 1.19 -19.43 -7.67
C THR A 28 2.01 -18.50 -6.78
N ARG A 29 3.32 -18.44 -6.99
CA ARG A 29 4.20 -17.54 -6.24
C ARG A 29 3.83 -16.07 -6.44
N ALA A 30 3.59 -15.63 -7.68
CA ALA A 30 3.14 -14.27 -7.97
C ALA A 30 1.81 -13.96 -7.27
N GLU A 31 0.83 -14.87 -7.35
CA GLU A 31 -0.47 -14.69 -6.71
C GLU A 31 -0.39 -14.59 -5.18
N LEU A 32 0.51 -15.33 -4.54
CA LEU A 32 0.73 -15.23 -3.09
C LEU A 32 1.28 -13.86 -2.71
N ILE A 33 2.30 -13.36 -3.43
CA ILE A 33 2.87 -12.03 -3.18
C ILE A 33 1.82 -10.94 -3.38
N LEU A 34 1.08 -10.97 -4.50
CA LEU A 34 0.02 -10.00 -4.78
C LEU A 34 -1.09 -10.07 -3.73
N THR A 35 -1.51 -11.28 -3.33
CA THR A 35 -2.55 -11.43 -2.31
C THR A 35 -2.10 -10.89 -0.96
N SER A 36 -0.86 -11.18 -0.54
CA SER A 36 -0.30 -10.63 0.71
C SER A 36 -0.27 -9.11 0.66
N PHE A 37 0.38 -8.54 -0.36
CA PHE A 37 0.56 -7.10 -0.51
C PHE A 37 -0.77 -6.32 -0.46
N TYR A 38 -1.77 -6.72 -1.25
CA TYR A 38 -3.05 -6.02 -1.27
C TYR A 38 -3.91 -6.26 -0.02
N SER A 39 -3.75 -7.40 0.66
CA SER A 39 -4.43 -7.66 1.94
C SER A 39 -3.85 -6.79 3.05
N ASP A 40 -2.51 -6.63 3.08
CA ASP A 40 -1.82 -5.78 4.05
C ASP A 40 -2.23 -4.31 3.89
N LEU A 41 -2.28 -3.81 2.65
CA LEU A 41 -2.77 -2.46 2.35
C LEU A 41 -4.24 -2.28 2.75
N GLN A 42 -5.12 -3.23 2.41
CA GLN A 42 -6.51 -3.17 2.82
C GLN A 42 -6.65 -3.12 4.35
N GLN A 43 -5.95 -4.00 5.07
CA GLN A 43 -6.03 -4.06 6.53
C GLN A 43 -5.49 -2.79 7.19
N ARG A 44 -4.34 -2.30 6.70
CA ARG A 44 -3.74 -1.05 7.19
C ARG A 44 -4.69 0.13 7.02
N HIS A 45 -5.25 0.31 5.82
CA HIS A 45 -6.15 1.43 5.55
C HIS A 45 -7.52 1.28 6.23
N ALA A 46 -8.02 0.07 6.43
CA ALA A 46 -9.24 -0.16 7.22
C ALA A 46 -9.05 0.25 8.69
N ARG A 47 -7.92 -0.13 9.30
CA ARG A 47 -7.58 0.30 10.67
C ARG A 47 -7.37 1.80 10.77
N GLU A 48 -6.71 2.39 9.79
CA GLU A 48 -6.52 3.85 9.73
C GLU A 48 -7.86 4.58 9.62
N ARG A 49 -8.78 4.09 8.76
CA ARG A 49 -10.14 4.61 8.62
C ARG A 49 -10.90 4.56 9.94
N GLU A 50 -10.92 3.41 10.60
CA GLU A 50 -11.53 3.23 11.92
C GLU A 50 -10.96 4.22 12.95
N CYS A 51 -9.62 4.36 13.01
CA CYS A 51 -8.97 5.31 13.91
C CYS A 51 -9.37 6.77 13.62
N LEU A 52 -9.45 7.14 12.34
CA LEU A 52 -9.84 8.50 11.93
C LEU A 52 -11.31 8.78 12.20
N GLU A 53 -12.20 7.82 11.99
CA GLU A 53 -13.63 7.94 12.30
C GLU A 53 -13.83 8.12 13.81
N HIS A 54 -13.13 7.35 14.64
CA HIS A 54 -13.15 7.53 16.10
C HIS A 54 -12.61 8.90 16.54
N GLN A 55 -11.59 9.44 15.87
CA GLN A 55 -11.07 10.78 16.15
C GLN A 55 -11.99 11.89 15.63
N GLY A 56 -12.69 11.68 14.51
CA GLY A 56 -13.61 12.64 13.89
C GLY A 56 -14.85 12.94 14.75
N VAL A 57 -15.24 12.01 15.64
CA VAL A 57 -16.24 12.26 16.70
C VAL A 57 -15.83 13.43 17.62
N ALA A 58 -14.54 13.77 17.70
CA ALA A 58 -14.03 14.91 18.46
C ALA A 58 -14.09 16.26 17.71
N GLY A 59 -14.77 16.35 16.56
CA GLY A 59 -15.04 17.61 15.86
C GLY A 59 -13.94 18.10 14.91
N VAL A 60 -12.97 17.24 14.55
CA VAL A 60 -11.97 17.55 13.54
C VAL A 60 -12.47 17.08 12.17
N THR A 61 -12.68 18.02 11.24
CA THR A 61 -13.05 17.73 9.86
C THR A 61 -11.93 16.93 9.19
N VAL A 62 -12.14 15.63 8.97
CA VAL A 62 -11.16 14.78 8.29
C VAL A 62 -11.06 15.22 6.83
N HIS A 63 -9.86 15.60 6.38
CA HIS A 63 -9.62 16.07 5.01
C HIS A 63 -10.02 15.01 3.97
N SER A 64 -10.85 15.41 3.00
CA SER A 64 -11.36 14.57 1.90
C SER A 64 -10.27 13.78 1.15
N LYS A 65 -9.04 14.31 1.09
CA LYS A 65 -7.94 13.72 0.31
C LYS A 65 -7.42 12.40 0.90
N LYS A 66 -7.37 12.28 2.24
CA LYS A 66 -6.98 11.02 2.89
C LYS A 66 -7.99 9.90 2.61
N TRP A 67 -9.27 10.26 2.48
CA TRP A 67 -10.29 9.31 2.07
C TRP A 67 -10.04 8.81 0.66
N ASN A 68 -9.73 9.69 -0.30
CA ASN A 68 -9.49 9.31 -1.70
C ASN A 68 -8.37 8.27 -1.87
N GLN A 69 -7.29 8.36 -1.08
CA GLN A 69 -6.22 7.36 -1.11
C GLN A 69 -6.66 6.02 -0.50
N GLN A 70 -7.40 6.04 0.61
CA GLN A 70 -7.91 4.82 1.24
C GLN A 70 -8.93 4.10 0.35
N GLU A 71 -9.75 4.84 -0.39
CA GLU A 71 -10.74 4.27 -1.32
C GLU A 71 -10.10 3.37 -2.38
N VAL A 72 -8.84 3.58 -2.77
CA VAL A 72 -8.13 2.69 -3.71
C VAL A 72 -8.09 1.24 -3.20
N TYR A 73 -8.01 1.06 -1.88
CA TYR A 73 -7.81 -0.25 -1.25
C TYR A 73 -9.07 -0.80 -0.58
N LEU A 74 -9.95 0.09 -0.12
CA LEU A 74 -11.22 -0.29 0.49
C LEU A 74 -12.28 -0.64 -0.56
N ASP A 75 -12.26 0.03 -1.71
CA ASP A 75 -13.09 -0.32 -2.86
C ASP A 75 -12.59 -1.60 -3.56
N ILE A 76 -13.48 -2.57 -3.74
CA ILE A 76 -13.13 -3.87 -4.32
C ILE A 76 -12.76 -3.78 -5.81
N GLU A 77 -13.40 -2.90 -6.57
CA GLU A 77 -13.16 -2.74 -8.00
C GLU A 77 -11.81 -2.07 -8.25
N LYS A 78 -11.52 -0.98 -7.51
CA LYS A 78 -10.23 -0.28 -7.57
C LYS A 78 -9.08 -1.19 -7.16
N ARG A 79 -9.23 -1.94 -6.06
CA ARG A 79 -8.23 -2.91 -5.62
C ARG A 79 -8.01 -4.02 -6.64
N THR A 80 -9.09 -4.51 -7.28
CA THR A 80 -9.00 -5.54 -8.32
C THR A 80 -8.27 -5.01 -9.55
N LYS A 81 -8.55 -3.77 -9.98
CA LYS A 81 -7.86 -3.10 -11.09
C LYS A 81 -6.36 -2.93 -10.80
N ALA A 82 -6.00 -2.42 -9.62
CA ALA A 82 -4.61 -2.26 -9.21
C ALA A 82 -3.88 -3.61 -9.19
N ARG A 83 -4.49 -4.64 -8.59
CA ARG A 83 -3.93 -6.00 -8.57
C ARG A 83 -3.72 -6.58 -9.98
N ALA A 84 -4.64 -6.33 -10.90
CA ALA A 84 -4.50 -6.76 -12.29
C ALA A 84 -3.31 -6.09 -12.99
N ALA A 85 -3.08 -4.79 -12.75
CA ALA A 85 -1.91 -4.07 -13.28
C ALA A 85 -0.59 -4.65 -12.74
N SER A 86 -0.52 -4.89 -11.42
CA SER A 86 0.64 -5.52 -10.78
C SER A 86 0.89 -6.95 -11.29
N ARG A 87 -0.16 -7.72 -11.59
CA ARG A 87 -0.02 -9.03 -12.25
C ARG A 87 0.61 -8.89 -13.63
N GLN A 88 0.10 -7.99 -14.47
CA GLN A 88 0.66 -7.74 -15.80
C GLN A 88 2.11 -7.22 -15.73
N TYR A 89 2.47 -6.53 -14.65
CA TYR A 89 3.86 -6.14 -14.40
C TYR A 89 4.75 -7.37 -14.16
N LEU A 90 4.34 -8.27 -13.27
CA LEU A 90 5.09 -9.51 -12.99
C LEU A 90 5.16 -10.45 -14.21
N GLU A 91 4.12 -10.52 -15.04
CA GLU A 91 4.10 -11.30 -16.29
C GLU A 91 5.15 -10.81 -17.30
N ARG A 92 5.52 -9.52 -17.25
CA ARG A 92 6.60 -8.95 -18.09
C ARG A 92 8.00 -9.25 -17.55
N HIS A 93 8.11 -9.80 -16.35
CA HIS A 93 9.38 -10.09 -15.66
C HIS A 93 9.43 -11.54 -15.13
N PRO A 94 9.29 -12.55 -16.01
CA PRO A 94 9.29 -13.96 -15.60
C PRO A 94 10.60 -14.39 -14.90
N GLU A 95 11.72 -13.71 -15.19
CA GLU A 95 13.03 -13.93 -14.57
C GLU A 95 13.04 -13.64 -13.07
N TRP A 96 12.13 -12.80 -12.56
CA TRP A 96 12.01 -12.53 -11.12
C TRP A 96 11.28 -13.65 -10.38
N LEU A 97 10.36 -14.31 -11.07
CA LEU A 97 9.53 -15.37 -10.49
C LEU A 97 10.23 -16.73 -10.49
N SER A 98 11.10 -16.99 -11.47
CA SER A 98 11.73 -18.29 -11.69
C SER A 98 13.10 -18.20 -12.37
N GLY A 99 13.89 -19.28 -12.25
CA GLY A 99 15.19 -19.40 -12.91
C GLY A 99 16.35 -18.75 -12.15
N PRO A 100 17.53 -18.61 -12.78
CA PRO A 100 18.73 -18.10 -12.12
C PRO A 100 18.65 -16.64 -11.65
N GLY A 101 17.74 -15.85 -12.24
CA GLY A 101 17.49 -14.45 -11.89
C GLY A 101 16.40 -14.24 -10.84
N LYS A 102 15.88 -15.33 -10.24
CA LYS A 102 14.79 -15.30 -9.26
C LYS A 102 15.16 -14.37 -8.11
N VAL A 103 14.32 -13.38 -7.86
CA VAL A 103 14.45 -12.49 -6.69
C VAL A 103 13.82 -13.15 -5.48
N GLY A 104 14.28 -12.85 -4.26
CA GLY A 104 13.64 -13.33 -3.03
C GLY A 104 12.24 -12.75 -2.83
N ASP A 105 11.39 -13.40 -2.03
CA ASP A 105 9.98 -12.99 -1.82
C ASP A 105 9.86 -11.56 -1.26
N VAL A 106 10.75 -11.16 -0.34
CA VAL A 106 10.80 -9.79 0.20
C VAL A 106 11.10 -8.78 -0.91
N ALA A 107 12.11 -9.04 -1.73
CA ALA A 107 12.46 -8.15 -2.83
C ALA A 107 11.35 -8.10 -3.90
N LEU A 108 10.67 -9.22 -4.16
CA LEU A 108 9.54 -9.27 -5.07
C LEU A 108 8.36 -8.44 -4.55
N HIS A 109 8.09 -8.51 -3.25
CA HIS A 109 7.09 -7.69 -2.59
C HIS A 109 7.44 -6.19 -2.70
N ASP A 110 8.70 -5.82 -2.46
CA ASP A 110 9.16 -4.43 -2.60
C ASP A 110 9.07 -3.92 -4.05
N LEU A 111 9.38 -4.74 -5.04
CA LEU A 111 9.22 -4.40 -6.46
C LEU A 111 7.76 -4.14 -6.83
N VAL A 112 6.84 -5.00 -6.36
CA VAL A 112 5.40 -4.79 -6.53
C VAL A 112 4.95 -3.50 -5.85
N ALA A 113 5.45 -3.22 -4.63
CA ALA A 113 5.12 -2.00 -3.91
C ALA A 113 5.57 -0.75 -4.68
N VAL A 114 6.83 -0.71 -5.13
CA VAL A 114 7.38 0.42 -5.90
C VAL A 114 6.59 0.64 -7.19
N GLN A 115 6.33 -0.42 -7.96
CA GLN A 115 5.55 -0.30 -9.18
C GLN A 115 4.13 0.21 -8.91
N HIS A 116 3.45 -0.34 -7.90
CA HIS A 116 2.11 0.09 -7.53
C HIS A 116 2.06 1.57 -7.12
N TYR A 117 3.02 2.05 -6.33
CA TYR A 117 3.06 3.48 -5.95
C TYR A 117 3.36 4.39 -7.15
N ILE A 118 4.24 3.98 -8.06
CA ILE A 118 4.47 4.71 -9.32
C ILE A 118 3.18 4.81 -10.14
N ASP A 119 2.43 3.71 -10.28
CA ASP A 119 1.16 3.71 -11.00
C ASP A 119 0.14 4.66 -10.35
N LEU A 120 0.07 4.68 -9.01
CA LEU A 120 -0.79 5.62 -8.29
C LEU A 120 -0.36 7.07 -8.52
N ASP A 121 0.93 7.38 -8.45
CA ASP A 121 1.44 8.74 -8.67
C ASP A 121 1.17 9.22 -10.09
N VAL A 122 1.38 8.35 -11.09
CA VAL A 122 1.07 8.65 -12.49
C VAL A 122 -0.42 8.89 -12.67
N GLU A 123 -1.28 8.02 -12.14
CA GLU A 123 -2.73 8.21 -12.20
C GLU A 123 -3.13 9.52 -11.50
N ASP A 124 -2.51 9.87 -10.38
CA ASP A 124 -2.83 11.08 -9.62
C ASP A 124 -2.50 12.37 -10.37
N ILE A 125 -1.35 12.41 -11.06
CA ILE A 125 -0.95 13.56 -11.89
C ILE A 125 -1.96 13.81 -13.02
N LEU A 126 -2.59 12.74 -13.52
CA LEU A 126 -3.57 12.79 -14.60
C LEU A 126 -4.97 13.19 -14.14
N LEU A 127 -5.26 13.16 -12.83
CA LEU A 127 -6.55 13.59 -12.29
C LEU A 127 -6.69 15.13 -12.28
N PRO A 128 -7.94 15.64 -12.40
CA PRO A 128 -8.26 17.03 -12.08
C PRO A 128 -7.75 17.43 -10.69
N GLU A 129 -7.33 18.68 -10.51
CA GLU A 129 -6.63 19.14 -9.31
C GLU A 129 -7.42 18.92 -8.00
N ASP A 130 -8.75 19.04 -8.07
CA ASP A 130 -9.70 18.81 -6.98
C ASP A 130 -9.87 17.33 -6.62
N GLU A 131 -9.53 16.43 -7.54
CA GLU A 131 -9.61 14.97 -7.35
C GLU A 131 -8.26 14.34 -6.95
N ARG A 132 -7.15 15.09 -7.05
CA ARG A 132 -5.81 14.59 -6.72
C ARG A 132 -5.71 14.14 -5.26
N ARG A 133 -5.08 12.99 -5.06
CA ARG A 133 -4.80 12.34 -3.78
C ARG A 133 -3.60 12.99 -3.08
N ASN A 134 -2.63 13.52 -3.84
CA ASN A 134 -1.35 14.01 -3.33
C ASN A 134 -1.24 15.52 -3.16
N SER A 135 -2.31 16.31 -3.38
CA SER A 135 -2.20 17.75 -3.19
C SER A 135 -2.13 18.07 -1.70
N ASP A 136 -0.90 18.18 -1.19
CA ASP A 136 -0.58 18.67 0.14
C ASP A 136 -1.43 19.91 0.40
N ALA A 137 -2.28 19.83 1.43
CA ALA A 137 -3.02 20.99 1.88
C ALA A 137 -2.02 21.87 2.63
N PHE A 138 -1.46 22.85 1.92
CA PHE A 138 -0.75 23.94 2.59
C PHE A 138 -1.79 24.79 3.31
N GLY A 139 -1.82 24.67 4.64
CA GLY A 139 -2.65 25.46 5.54
C GLY A 139 -1.95 26.71 6.04
N GLY A 140 -2.55 27.36 7.04
CA GLY A 140 -2.03 28.57 7.69
C GLY A 140 -2.50 29.89 7.07
N PRO A 141 -2.20 31.04 7.70
CA PRO A 141 -2.69 32.37 7.28
C PRO A 141 -2.39 32.71 5.82
N ASP A 142 -1.30 32.16 5.26
CA ASP A 142 -0.83 32.41 3.90
C ASP A 142 -0.96 31.20 2.97
N GLY A 143 -1.55 30.08 3.42
CA GLY A 143 -1.68 28.86 2.61
C GLY A 143 -0.34 28.26 2.14
N ASN A 144 0.75 28.51 2.88
CA ASN A 144 2.11 28.08 2.55
C ASN A 144 2.70 27.09 3.58
N ILE A 145 1.91 26.66 4.57
CA ILE A 145 2.39 25.78 5.63
C ILE A 145 1.89 24.36 5.37
N CYS A 146 2.80 23.46 4.99
CA CYS A 146 2.50 22.03 4.98
C CYS A 146 2.24 21.57 6.43
N GLU A 147 0.98 21.47 6.82
CA GLU A 147 0.57 21.04 8.17
C GLU A 147 1.15 19.67 8.58
N PRO A 148 1.26 18.66 7.68
CA PRO A 148 1.98 17.43 7.98
C PRO A 148 3.42 17.68 8.46
N PHE A 149 4.14 18.59 7.80
CA PHE A 149 5.52 18.93 8.15
C PHE A 149 5.62 19.56 9.55
N LEU A 150 4.65 20.40 9.94
CA LEU A 150 4.59 20.94 11.30
C LEU A 150 4.33 19.87 12.35
N ARG A 151 3.46 18.90 12.06
CA ARG A 151 3.17 17.80 12.99
C ARG A 151 4.39 16.90 13.18
N ASP A 152 5.15 16.64 12.12
CA ASP A 152 6.37 15.82 12.21
C ASP A 152 7.53 16.56 12.88
N ALA A 153 7.64 17.89 12.71
CA ALA A 153 8.65 18.69 13.41
C ALA A 153 8.59 18.52 14.93
N THR A 154 7.38 18.40 15.51
CA THR A 154 7.22 18.17 16.96
C THR A 154 7.61 16.76 17.39
N ARG A 155 7.53 15.76 16.51
CA ARG A 155 7.91 14.36 16.79
C ARG A 155 9.42 14.14 16.82
N CYS A 156 10.19 15.02 16.18
CA CYS A 156 11.66 15.00 16.19
C CYS A 156 12.31 15.59 17.46
N SER A 157 11.54 16.10 18.42
CA SER A 157 12.08 16.79 19.60
C SER A 157 12.65 15.89 20.70
N SER A 158 12.63 14.56 20.53
CA SER A 158 13.14 13.59 21.52
C SER A 158 14.62 13.20 21.36
N ILE A 159 15.34 13.74 20.38
CA ILE A 159 16.81 13.58 20.32
C ILE A 159 17.43 14.53 21.35
N THR A 160 17.55 14.03 22.57
CA THR A 160 18.38 14.66 23.60
C THR A 160 19.84 14.39 23.22
N VAL A 161 20.59 15.45 22.89
CA VAL A 161 22.03 15.40 22.65
C VAL A 161 22.77 15.23 23.97
#